data_AF-A0A0S7BT67-F1
#
_entry.id   AF-A0A0S7BT67-F1
#
_cell.length_a   1.000
_cell.length_b   1.000
_cell.length_c   1.000
_cell.angle_alpha   90.00
_cell.angle_beta   90.00
_cell.angle_gamma   90.00
#
_symmetry.space_group_name_H-M   'P 1'
#
loop_
_entity.id
_entity.type
_entity.pdbx_description
1 polymer ?
#
loop_
_entity_poly.entity_id
_entity_poly.type
_entity_poly.pdbx_seq_one_letter_code
_entity_poly.pdbx_strand_id
1 'polypeptide(L)' 'MDALNKIAKYFGMTIDQIVNFDGVVPQEITVEDKTLMEQVKMIQELEPEEKSMVFKMVDTFLTKKKFKDFFQKNVAML' A
#
# COMPACT_ATOMS: atom_id res chain seq x y z
N MET A 1 -26.98 -16.52 2.22
CA MET A 1 -26.59 -15.46 1.25
C MET A 1 -25.70 -14.39 1.89
N ASP A 2 -25.98 -13.93 3.11
CA ASP A 2 -25.15 -12.91 3.79
C ASP A 2 -23.67 -13.29 4.02
N ALA A 3 -23.39 -14.55 4.38
CA ALA A 3 -22.02 -15.00 4.61
C ALA A 3 -21.17 -14.94 3.32
N LEU A 4 -21.72 -15.40 2.19
CA LEU A 4 -21.08 -15.32 0.88
C LEU A 4 -20.85 -13.87 0.45
N ASN A 5 -21.81 -12.98 0.68
CA ASN A 5 -21.66 -11.55 0.42
C ASN A 5 -20.54 -10.90 1.25
N LYS A 6 -20.38 -11.30 2.52
CA LYS A 6 -19.29 -10.80 3.38
C LYS A 6 -17.93 -11.29 2.91
N ILE A 7 -17.82 -12.56 2.53
CA ILE A 7 -16.59 -13.16 1.99
C ILE A 7 -16.22 -12.49 0.66
N ALA A 8 -17.18 -12.32 -0.25
CA ALA A 8 -17.02 -11.58 -1.51
C ALA A 8 -16.44 -10.18 -1.30
N LYS A 9 -17.02 -9.42 -0.36
CA LYS A 9 -16.54 -8.08 -0.01
C LYS A 9 -15.16 -8.06 0.63
N TYR A 10 -14.84 -9.05 1.46
CA TYR A 10 -13.54 -9.16 2.13
C TYR A 10 -12.42 -9.41 1.12
N PHE A 11 -12.62 -10.36 0.21
CA PHE A 11 -11.64 -10.73 -0.82
C PHE A 11 -11.68 -9.85 -2.07
N GLY A 12 -12.60 -8.88 -2.16
CA GLY A 12 -12.74 -7.99 -3.32
C GLY A 12 -13.21 -8.70 -4.59
N MET A 13 -13.92 -9.81 -4.46
CA MET A 13 -14.39 -10.65 -5.56
C MET A 13 -15.92 -10.60 -5.68
N THR A 14 -16.44 -10.96 -6.84
CA THR A 14 -17.88 -11.19 -7.01
C THR A 14 -18.25 -12.58 -6.47
N ILE A 15 -19.53 -12.76 -6.09
CA ILE A 15 -20.03 -14.05 -5.62
C ILE A 15 -19.84 -15.14 -6.69
N ASP A 16 -20.00 -14.77 -7.97
CA ASP A 16 -19.80 -15.69 -9.08
C ASP A 16 -18.35 -16.18 -9.15
N GLN A 17 -17.36 -15.31 -8.93
CA GLN A 17 -15.94 -15.69 -8.90
C GLN A 17 -15.57 -16.58 -7.70
N ILE A 18 -16.34 -16.52 -6.61
CA ILE A 18 -16.18 -17.43 -5.46
C ILE A 18 -16.78 -18.80 -5.76
N VAL A 19 -17.88 -18.85 -6.51
CA VAL A 19 -18.63 -20.07 -6.80
C VAL A 19 -18.06 -20.80 -8.02
N ASN A 20 -17.71 -20.08 -9.08
CA ASN A 20 -17.03 -20.53 -10.29
C ASN A 20 -15.53 -20.23 -10.19
N PHE A 21 -14.81 -21.02 -9.40
CA PHE A 21 -13.39 -20.81 -9.11
C PHE A 21 -12.53 -21.04 -10.37
N ASP A 22 -12.33 -20.00 -11.19
CA ASP A 22 -11.66 -20.05 -12.50
C ASP A 22 -10.12 -19.93 -12.42
N GLY A 23 -9.52 -20.44 -11.32
CA GLY A 23 -8.07 -20.50 -11.13
C GLY A 23 -7.35 -19.19 -10.78
N VAL A 24 -8.07 -18.07 -10.67
CA VAL A 24 -7.50 -16.82 -10.15
C VAL A 24 -7.42 -16.91 -8.63
N VAL A 25 -6.23 -17.24 -8.11
CA VAL A 25 -5.96 -17.18 -6.68
C VAL A 25 -6.17 -15.72 -6.23
N PRO A 26 -7.08 -15.45 -5.28
CA PRO A 26 -7.35 -14.10 -4.83
C PRO A 26 -6.06 -13.53 -4.22
N GLN A 27 -5.59 -12.39 -4.72
CA GLN A 27 -4.59 -11.63 -3.97
C GLN A 27 -5.30 -11.04 -2.75
N GLU A 28 -4.78 -11.33 -1.57
CA GLU A 28 -5.30 -10.81 -0.32
C GLU A 28 -5.17 -9.28 -0.33
N ILE A 29 -6.26 -8.58 -0.67
CA ILE A 29 -6.33 -7.13 -0.51
C ILE A 29 -6.48 -6.89 0.99
N THR A 30 -5.35 -6.83 1.69
CA THR A 30 -5.35 -6.46 3.10
C THR A 30 -5.91 -5.05 3.22
N VAL A 31 -6.67 -4.79 4.28
CA VAL A 31 -7.29 -3.47 4.54
C VAL A 31 -6.23 -2.35 4.55
N GLU A 32 -4.97 -2.68 4.83
CA GLU A 32 -3.80 -1.81 4.68
C GLU A 32 -3.66 -1.21 3.28
N ASP A 33 -3.81 -1.99 2.20
CA ASP A 33 -3.70 -1.48 0.83
C ASP A 33 -4.77 -0.44 0.50
N LYS A 34 -5.98 -0.57 1.06
CA LYS A 34 -7.03 0.44 0.92
C LYS A 34 -6.65 1.75 1.59
N THR A 35 -6.10 1.69 2.81
CA THR A 35 -5.66 2.89 3.54
C THR A 35 -4.50 3.62 2.86
N LEU A 36 -3.53 2.87 2.31
CA LEU A 36 -2.45 3.45 1.51
C LEU A 36 -2.98 4.12 0.24
N MET A 37 -3.94 3.49 -0.44
CA MET A 37 -4.53 4.05 -1.64
C MET A 37 -5.34 5.32 -1.36
N GLU A 38 -6.02 5.41 -0.22
CA GLU A 38 -6.67 6.65 0.23
C GLU A 38 -5.66 7.75 0.54
N GLN A 39 -4.56 7.43 1.23
CA GLN A 39 -3.48 8.39 1.49
C GLN A 39 -2.86 8.92 0.19
N VAL A 40 -2.62 8.05 -0.79
CA VAL A 40 -2.12 8.47 -2.11
C VAL A 40 -3.14 9.36 -2.81
N LYS A 41 -4.44 9.03 -2.77
CA LYS A 41 -5.50 9.87 -3.34
C LYS A 41 -5.53 11.27 -2.74
N MET A 42 -5.46 11.39 -1.41
CA MET A 42 -5.43 12.70 -0.74
C MET A 42 -4.23 13.55 -1.19
N ILE A 43 -3.05 12.93 -1.39
CA ILE A 43 -1.87 13.64 -1.91
C ILE A 43 -2.06 14.09 -3.36
N GLN A 44 -2.84 13.36 -4.16
CA GLN A 44 -3.15 13.77 -5.55
C GLN A 44 -4.09 14.97 -5.61
N GLU A 45 -4.91 15.20 -4.59
CA GLU A 45 -5.85 16.33 -4.50
C GLU A 45 -5.20 17.65 -4.06
N LEU A 46 -3.97 17.60 -3.55
CA LEU A 46 -3.19 18.78 -3.19
C LEU A 46 -2.79 19.61 -4.42
N GLU A 47 -2.49 20.88 -4.21
CA GLU A 47 -1.97 21.74 -5.27
C GLU A 47 -0.59 21.25 -5.75
N PRO A 48 -0.19 21.56 -7.01
CA PRO A 48 1.05 21.07 -7.58
C PRO A 48 2.31 21.37 -6.74
N GLU A 49 2.36 22.56 -6.12
CA GLU A 49 3.46 22.95 -5.22
C GLU A 49 3.48 22.12 -3.94
N GLU A 50 2.33 21.96 -3.27
CA GLU A 50 2.20 21.20 -2.03
C GLU A 50 2.52 19.72 -2.24
N LYS A 51 2.00 19.14 -3.32
CA LYS A 51 2.30 17.77 -3.74
C LYS A 51 3.79 17.56 -3.96
N SER A 52 4.45 18.50 -4.64
CA SER A 52 5.90 18.48 -4.85
C SER A 52 6.67 18.54 -3.52
N MET A 53 6.18 19.33 -2.56
CA MET A 53 6.77 19.43 -1.22
C MET A 53 6.66 18.11 -0.45
N VAL A 54 5.49 17.44 -0.49
CA VAL A 54 5.28 16.13 0.14
C VAL A 54 6.26 15.09 -0.41
N PHE A 55 6.42 15.02 -1.74
CA PHE A 55 7.37 14.07 -2.35
C PHE A 55 8.82 14.35 -1.93
N LYS A 56 9.26 15.61 -1.95
CA LYS A 56 10.61 15.99 -1.49
C LYS A 56 10.85 15.64 -0.03
N MET A 57 9.82 15.76 0.80
CA MET A 57 9.89 15.42 2.22
C MET A 57 10.07 13.91 2.41
N VAL A 58 9.30 13.10 1.69
CA VAL A 58 9.45 11.63 1.68
C VAL A 58 10.85 11.23 1.22
N ASP A 59 11.35 11.81 0.14
CA ASP A 59 12.70 11.53 -0.37
C ASP A 59 13.80 11.90 0.64
N THR A 60 13.65 13.03 1.31
CA THR A 60 14.60 13.49 2.33
C THR A 60 14.65 12.50 3.50
N PHE A 61 13.50 12.05 3.99
CA PHE A 61 13.45 11.07 5.09
C PHE A 61 13.96 9.70 4.68
N LEU A 62 13.63 9.22 3.48
CA LEU A 62 14.15 7.95 2.95
C LEU A 62 15.66 8.00 2.78
N THR A 63 16.20 9.10 2.28
CA THR A 63 17.65 9.29 2.13
C THR A 63 18.35 9.28 3.48
N LYS A 64 17.81 10.00 4.48
CA LYS A 64 18.33 9.99 5.86
C LYS A 64 18.30 8.58 6.48
N LYS A 65 17.21 7.85 6.29
CA LYS A 65 17.07 6.46 6.77
C LYS A 65 18.11 5.55 6.11
N LYS A 66 18.17 5.56 4.78
CA LYS A 66 19.17 4.78 4.01
C LYS A 66 20.59 5.13 4.47
N PHE A 67 20.92 6.41 4.60
CA PHE A 67 22.24 6.86 5.06
C PHE A 67 22.57 6.30 6.45
N LYS A 68 21.63 6.39 7.41
CA LYS A 68 21.79 5.82 8.75
C LYS A 68 21.98 4.30 8.71
N ASP A 69 21.17 3.59 7.92
CA ASP A 69 21.27 2.14 7.76
C ASP A 69 22.60 1.73 7.11
N PHE A 70 23.06 2.47 6.10
CA PHE A 70 24.38 2.29 5.49
C PHE A 70 25.50 2.53 6.50
N PHE A 71 25.41 3.59 7.30
CA PHE A 71 26.43 3.88 8.31
C PHE A 71 26.48 2.79 9.40
N GLN A 72 25.32 2.37 9.93
CA GLN A 72 25.23 1.33 10.94
C GLN A 72 25.75 -0.03 10.44
N LYS A 73 25.41 -0.42 9.21
CA LYS A 73 25.90 -1.67 8.62
C LYS A 73 27.42 -1.69 8.45
N ASN A 74 28.02 -0.57 8.03
CA ASN A 74 29.46 -0.50 7.84
C ASN A 74 30.23 -0.41 9.16
N VAL A 75 29.71 0.29 10.17
CA VAL A 75 30.33 0.35 11.51
C VAL A 75 30.23 -0.98 12.25
N ALA A 76 29.13 -1.73 12.09
CA ALA A 76 28.97 -3.05 12.69
C ALA A 76 29.75 -4.18 11.98
N MET A 77 30.34 -3.88 10.81
CA MET A 77 31.13 -4.82 10.00
C MET A 77 32.64 -4.58 10.14
N LEU A 78 33.04 -3.48 10.81
CA LEU A 78 34.42 -3.18 11.23
C LEU A 78 34.70 -3.76 12.62
#